data_AF-A0A1F8XC39-F1
#
_entry.id   AF-A0A1F8XC39-F1
#
_cell.length_a   1.000
_cell.length_b   1.000
_cell.length_c   1.000
_cell.angle_alpha   90.00
_cell.angle_beta   90.00
_cell.angle_gamma   90.00
#
_symmetry.space_group_name_H-M   'P 1'
#
loop_
_entity.id
_entity.type
_entity.pdbx_description
1 polymer ?
#
loop_
_entity_poly.entity_id
_entity_poly.type
_entity_poly.pdbx_seq_one_letter_code
_entity_poly.pdbx_strand_id
1 'polypeptide(L)' 'MEEILTADQVAGLLQVHVKTVYKFAQEGSIPGRKVGGVWRFSKEAIVRFVAGNERKKLKGADQN' A
#
# COMPACT_ATOMS: atom_id res chain seq x y z
N MET A 1 -15.31 -2.32 9.27
CA MET A 1 -15.50 -1.49 8.06
C MET A 1 -14.15 -1.41 7.39
N GLU A 2 -14.01 -1.89 6.16
CA GLU A 2 -12.75 -1.77 5.43
C GLU A 2 -12.53 -0.31 5.03
N GLU A 3 -11.78 0.42 5.85
CA GLU A 3 -11.43 1.82 5.59
C GLU A 3 -10.38 1.91 4.47
N ILE A 4 -10.72 2.65 3.40
CA ILE A 4 -9.80 2.93 2.30
C ILE A 4 -9.08 4.25 2.54
N LEU A 5 -7.75 4.21 2.54
CA LEU A 5 -6.85 5.32 2.74
C LEU A 5 -6.31 5.86 1.42
N THR A 6 -6.00 7.15 1.42
CA THR A 6 -5.21 7.82 0.37
C THR A 6 -3.71 7.70 0.68
N ALA A 7 -2.87 8.01 -0.30
CA ALA A 7 -1.42 8.04 -0.10
C ALA A 7 -1.01 9.00 1.03
N ASP A 8 -1.71 10.12 1.20
CA ASP A 8 -1.47 11.10 2.25
C ASP A 8 -1.75 10.53 3.65
N GLN A 9 -2.87 9.84 3.81
CA GLN A 9 -3.21 9.17 5.07
C GLN A 9 -2.23 8.05 5.42
N VAL A 10 -1.81 7.27 4.42
CA VAL A 10 -0.76 6.25 4.60
C VAL A 10 0.58 6.87 4.96
N ALA A 11 0.92 8.02 4.37
CA ALA A 11 2.14 8.75 4.69
C ALA A 11 2.16 9.19 6.16
N GLY A 12 1.01 9.67 6.66
CA GLY A 12 0.82 9.96 8.09
C GLY A 12 0.98 8.73 8.99
N LEU A 13 0.41 7.59 8.60
CA LEU A 13 0.53 6.34 9.37
C LEU A 13 1.96 5.78 9.41
N LEU A 14 2.65 5.81 8.28
CA LEU A 14 4.01 5.27 8.15
C LEU A 14 5.09 6.28 8.58
N GLN A 15 4.71 7.53 8.89
CA GLN A 15 5.63 8.62 9.22
C GLN A 15 6.69 8.84 8.12
N VAL A 16 6.25 8.81 6.86
CA VAL A 16 7.11 9.05 5.68
C VAL A 16 6.50 10.12 4.79
N HIS A 17 7.27 10.64 3.83
CA HIS A 17 6.73 11.54 2.82
C HIS A 17 5.77 10.83 1.86
N VAL A 18 4.73 11.55 1.40
CA VAL A 18 3.75 11.02 0.44
C VAL A 18 4.39 10.52 -0.86
N LYS A 19 5.49 11.16 -1.29
CA LYS A 19 6.27 10.74 -2.47
C LYS A 19 6.89 9.34 -2.28
N THR A 20 7.31 9.03 -1.06
CA THR A 20 7.83 7.70 -0.68
C THR A 20 6.71 6.67 -0.72
N VAL A 21 5.51 7.00 -0.24
CA VAL A 21 4.33 6.13 -0.36
C VAL A 21 4.01 5.80 -1.82
N TYR A 22 4.03 6.80 -2.71
CA TYR A 22 3.84 6.56 -4.14
C TYR A 22 4.92 5.67 -4.75
N LYS A 23 6.18 5.82 -4.33
CA LYS A 23 7.27 4.92 -4.77
C LYS A 23 7.01 3.49 -4.29
N PHE A 24 6.77 3.31 -2.99
CA PHE A 24 6.50 1.99 -2.42
C PHE A 24 5.28 1.32 -3.05
N ALA A 25 4.24 2.08 -3.37
CA ALA A 25 3.07 1.54 -4.06
C ALA A 25 3.42 1.08 -5.50
N GLN A 26 4.21 1.87 -6.23
CA GLN A 26 4.67 1.52 -7.58
C GLN A 26 5.63 0.33 -7.60
N GLU A 27 6.51 0.22 -6.60
CA GLU A 27 7.44 -0.89 -6.41
C GLU A 27 6.77 -2.13 -5.82
N GLY A 28 5.50 -2.01 -5.41
CA GLY A 28 4.74 -3.05 -4.73
C GLY A 28 5.17 -3.27 -3.27
N SER A 29 6.09 -2.49 -2.71
CA SER A 29 6.59 -2.67 -1.34
C SER A 29 5.53 -2.54 -0.24
N ILE A 30 4.41 -1.85 -0.52
CA ILE A 30 3.26 -1.75 0.39
C ILE A 30 1.97 -2.23 -0.30
N PRO A 31 1.02 -2.81 0.44
CA PRO A 31 -0.25 -3.26 -0.12
C PRO A 31 -1.14 -2.09 -0.52
N GLY A 32 -1.27 -1.85 -1.83
CA GLY A 32 -2.13 -0.82 -2.41
C GLY A 32 -2.63 -1.21 -3.80
N ARG A 33 -3.72 -0.57 -4.24
CA ARG A 33 -4.31 -0.76 -5.57
C ARG A 33 -4.49 0.59 -6.25
N LYS A 34 -4.18 0.65 -7.55
CA LYS A 34 -4.47 1.83 -8.38
C LYS A 34 -5.89 1.73 -8.95
N VAL A 35 -6.73 2.71 -8.64
CA VAL A 35 -8.14 2.78 -9.07
C VAL A 35 -8.39 4.17 -9.66
N GLY A 36 -8.79 4.24 -10.94
CA GLY A 36 -9.06 5.52 -11.62
C GLY A 36 -7.85 6.48 -11.65
N GLY A 37 -6.63 5.93 -11.73
CA GLY A 37 -5.40 6.72 -11.73
C GLY A 37 -4.84 7.06 -10.35
N VAL A 38 -5.58 6.80 -9.27
CA VAL A 38 -5.20 7.13 -7.89
C VAL A 38 -4.88 5.88 -7.10
N TRP A 39 -3.87 5.95 -6.22
CA TRP A 39 -3.56 4.86 -5.30
C TRP A 39 -4.50 4.85 -4.10
N ARG A 40 -5.02 3.67 -3.78
CA ARG A 40 -5.89 3.38 -2.65
C ARG A 40 -5.30 2.25 -1.83
N PHE A 41 -5.38 2.38 -0.51
CA PHE A 41 -4.76 1.45 0.42
C PHE A 41 -5.79 1.00 1.44
N SER A 42 -5.88 -0.29 1.71
CA SER A 42 -6.72 -0.75 2.82
C SER A 42 -6.00 -0.48 4.14
N LYS A 43 -6.65 0.22 5.07
CA LYS A 43 -6.09 0.53 6.39
C LYS A 43 -5.60 -0.73 7.11
N GLU A 44 -6.42 -1.78 7.10
CA GLU A 44 -6.05 -3.07 7.70
C GLU A 44 -4.81 -3.69 7.07
N ALA A 45 -4.65 -3.61 5.75
CA ALA A 45 -3.49 -4.17 5.06
C ALA A 45 -2.21 -3.40 5.41
N ILE A 46 -2.28 -2.07 5.45
CA ILE A 46 -1.14 -1.23 5.86
C ILE A 46 -0.75 -1.51 7.31
N VAL A 47 -1.73 -1.60 8.22
CA VAL A 47 -1.46 -1.92 9.63
C VAL A 47 -0.84 -3.32 9.77
N ARG A 48 -1.35 -4.33 9.05
CA ARG A 48 -0.78 -5.69 9.06
C ARG A 48 0.64 -5.73 8.48
N PHE A 49 0.91 -4.95 7.44
CA PHE A 49 2.23 -4.80 6.85
C PHE A 49 3.23 -4.26 7.88
N VAL A 50 2.88 -3.19 8.61
CA VAL A 50 3.75 -2.59 9.64
C VAL A 50 3.91 -3.52 10.85
N ALA A 51 2.86 -4.24 11.23
CA ALA A 51 2.91 -5.23 12.31
C ALA A 51 3.83 -6.44 12.01
N GLY A 52 4.41 -6.52 10.80
CA GLY A 52 5.47 -7.46 10.48
C GLY A 52 4.99 -8.85 10.03
N ASN A 53 3.71 -9.02 9.71
CA ASN A 53 3.14 -10.34 9.42
C ASN A 53 3.08 -10.72 7.92
N GLU A 54 3.62 -9.88 7.01
CA GLU A 54 3.62 -10.17 5.57
C GLU A 54 5.03 -10.13 4.98
N ARG A 55 5.91 -11.02 5.48
CA ARG A 55 6.92 -11.59 4.59
C ARG A 55 6.18 -12.41 3.52
N LYS A 56 6.10 -11.83 2.32
CA LYS A 56 6.09 -12.56 1.02
C LYS A 56 4.73 -13.07 0.52
N LYS A 57 4.06 -12.26 -0.32
CA LYS A 57 3.39 -12.75 -1.55
C LYS A 57 3.10 -11.64 -2.57
N LEU A 58 4.14 -10.98 -3.07
CA LEU A 58 4.06 -10.24 -4.34
C LEU A 58 4.67 -11.12 -5.44
N LYS A 59 3.94 -12.18 -5.78
CA LYS A 59 4.10 -12.87 -7.07
C LYS A 59 2.84 -12.59 -7.86
N GLY A 60 2.98 -11.92 -9.00
CA GLY A 60 1.86 -11.64 -9.89
C GLY A 60 2.13 -10.58 -10.96
N ALA A 61 3.32 -10.59 -11.56
CA ALA A 61 3.37 -10.35 -13.00
C ALA A 61 3.21 -11.73 -13.66
N ASP A 62 2.39 -11.77 -14.71
CA ASP A 62 2.21 -12.85 -15.68
C ASP A 62 1.23 -14.00 -15.34
N GLN A 63 0.03 -13.90 -15.94
CA GLN A 63 -0.66 -15.00 -16.62
C GLN A 63 -1.68 -14.44 -17.63
N ASN A 64 -1.20 -14.12 -18.84
CA ASN A 64 -1.73 -14.59 -20.14
C ASN A 64 -1.01 -13.91 -21.31
#